data_AF-A0A9W6NNP1-F1
#
_entry.id   AF-A0A9W6NNP1-F1
#
_cell.length_a   1.000
_cell.length_b   1.000
_cell.length_c   1.000
_cell.angle_alpha   90.00
_cell.angle_beta   90.00
_cell.angle_gamma   90.00
#
_symmetry.space_group_name_H-M   'P 1'
#
loop_
_entity.id
_entity.type
_entity.pdbx_description
1 polymer ?
#
loop_
_entity_poly.entity_id
_entity_poly.type
_entity_poly.pdbx_seq_one_letter_code
_entity_poly.pdbx_strand_id
1 'polypeptide(L)'
;MDPELKTLAERAATVLVGAMAETGGPARQAQFARLLGRGNTRAEQAAAATLAEDAAGLTPRSQPDTITAWRIRLQDLLRAHPGAAEDLRALLAHDETGREGRDLESRQS
;
A
#
# COMPACT_ATOMS: atom_id res chain seq x y z
N MET A 1 20.42 3.56 -1.58
CA MET A 1 19.04 3.71 -2.09
C MET A 1 18.73 5.19 -2.10
N ASP A 2 18.16 5.65 -3.20
CA ASP A 2 17.77 7.04 -3.42
C ASP A 2 16.79 7.56 -2.33
N PRO A 3 16.95 8.82 -1.86
CA PRO A 3 16.08 9.39 -0.82
C PRO A 3 14.62 9.54 -1.25
N GLU A 4 14.33 9.77 -2.53
CA GLU A 4 12.94 9.84 -3.01
C GLU A 4 12.27 8.46 -2.98
N LEU A 5 13.01 7.40 -3.29
CA LEU A 5 12.50 6.02 -3.15
C LEU A 5 12.24 5.64 -1.68
N LYS A 6 13.03 6.15 -0.73
CA LYS A 6 12.74 5.98 0.70
C LYS A 6 11.41 6.62 1.07
N THR A 7 11.24 7.89 0.72
CA THR A 7 10.01 8.66 0.97
C THR A 7 8.80 8.00 0.31
N LEU A 8 8.95 7.48 -0.91
CA LEU A 8 7.89 6.77 -1.62
C LEU A 8 7.46 5.50 -0.87
N ALA A 9 8.42 4.67 -0.44
CA ALA A 9 8.13 3.48 0.34
C ALA A 9 7.46 3.80 1.68
N GLU A 10 7.85 4.90 2.33
CA GLU A 10 7.24 5.39 3.57
C GLU A 10 5.78 5.78 3.37
N ARG A 11 5.49 6.60 2.37
CA ARG A 11 4.12 7.00 2.02
C ARG A 11 3.27 5.78 1.67
N ALA A 12 3.81 4.88 0.86
CA ALA A 12 3.11 3.67 0.45
C ALA A 12 2.78 2.73 1.61
N ALA A 13 3.71 2.55 2.56
CA ALA A 13 3.45 1.72 3.74
C ALA A 13 2.30 2.29 4.58
N THR A 14 2.28 3.60 4.80
CA THR A 14 1.18 4.26 5.55
C THR A 14 -0.16 4.08 4.85
N VAL A 15 -0.23 4.30 3.53
CA VAL A 15 -1.47 4.14 2.76
C VAL A 15 -1.94 2.69 2.75
N LEU A 16 -1.02 1.74 2.59
CA LEU A 16 -1.32 0.31 2.61
C LEU A 16 -1.92 -0.12 3.95
N VAL A 17 -1.27 0.25 5.06
CA VAL A 17 -1.75 -0.12 6.39
C VAL A 17 -3.05 0.61 6.76
N GLY A 18 -3.24 1.84 6.30
CA GLY A 18 -4.55 2.52 6.37
C GLY A 18 -5.64 1.70 5.68
N ALA A 19 -5.38 1.25 4.45
CA ALA A 19 -6.31 0.39 3.71
C ALA A 19 -6.51 -0.99 4.36
N MET A 20 -5.57 -1.52 5.14
CA MET A 20 -5.80 -2.74 5.93
C MET A 20 -6.77 -2.53 7.09
N ALA A 21 -6.76 -1.33 7.68
CA ALA A 21 -7.65 -0.99 8.79
C ALA A 21 -9.09 -0.68 8.35
N GLU A 22 -9.29 -0.29 7.08
CA GLU A 22 -10.60 0.05 6.53
C GLU A 22 -11.34 -1.18 5.97
N THR A 23 -12.61 -1.35 6.36
CA THR A 23 -13.49 -2.43 5.87
C THR A 23 -13.72 -2.40 4.35
N GLY A 24 -13.44 -1.26 3.69
CA GLY A 24 -13.48 -1.06 2.23
C GLY A 24 -12.13 -1.25 1.51
N GLY A 25 -11.09 -1.71 2.21
CA GLY A 25 -9.74 -1.85 1.69
C GLY A 25 -9.35 -3.01 0.75
N PRO A 26 -10.16 -4.06 0.47
CA PRO A 26 -9.66 -5.23 -0.26
C PRO A 26 -9.29 -4.93 -1.72
N ALA A 27 -9.94 -3.96 -2.37
CA ALA A 27 -9.56 -3.52 -3.71
C ALA A 27 -8.14 -2.92 -3.74
N ARG A 28 -7.79 -2.15 -2.71
CA ARG A 28 -6.46 -1.54 -2.59
C ARG A 28 -5.40 -2.56 -2.19
N GLN A 29 -5.73 -3.47 -1.27
CA GLN A 29 -4.86 -4.59 -0.94
C GLN A 29 -4.56 -5.44 -2.19
N ALA A 30 -5.55 -5.68 -3.06
CA ALA A 30 -5.34 -6.39 -4.33
C ALA A 30 -4.39 -5.65 -5.29
N GLN A 31 -4.46 -4.31 -5.37
CA GLN A 31 -3.52 -3.53 -6.17
C GLN A 31 -2.09 -3.65 -5.64
N PHE A 32 -1.89 -3.58 -4.33
CA PHE A 32 -0.58 -3.80 -3.70
C PHE A 32 -0.08 -5.24 -3.89
N ALA A 33 -0.95 -6.25 -3.78
CA ALA A 33 -0.62 -7.65 -4.05
C ALA A 33 -0.10 -7.84 -5.48
N ARG A 34 -0.78 -7.21 -6.46
CA ARG A 34 -0.38 -7.24 -7.87
C ARG A 34 0.99 -6.58 -8.09
N LEU A 35 1.22 -5.43 -7.46
CA LEU A 35 2.51 -4.74 -7.51
C LEU A 35 3.63 -5.62 -6.93
N LEU A 36 3.41 -6.24 -5.78
CA LEU A 36 4.39 -7.09 -5.10
C LEU A 36 4.68 -8.37 -5.88
N GLY A 37 3.65 -8.95 -6.52
CA GLY A 37 3.81 -10.13 -7.35
C GLY A 37 4.33 -9.84 -8.76
N ARG A 38 4.35 -8.59 -9.20
CA ARG A 38 4.93 -8.12 -10.48
C ARG A 38 4.42 -8.90 -11.70
N GLY A 39 3.13 -9.27 -11.73
CA GLY A 39 2.53 -10.05 -12.82
C GLY A 39 2.76 -11.57 -12.70
N ASN A 40 3.48 -12.04 -11.68
CA ASN A 40 3.60 -13.46 -11.37
C ASN A 40 2.46 -13.88 -10.44
N THR A 41 1.49 -14.61 -10.97
CA THR A 41 0.29 -15.05 -10.24
C THR A 41 0.61 -15.73 -8.90
N ARG A 42 1.67 -16.54 -8.81
CA ARG A 42 2.03 -17.21 -7.54
C ARG A 42 2.54 -16.21 -6.51
N ALA A 43 3.36 -15.25 -6.93
CA ALA A 43 3.86 -14.19 -6.06
C ALA A 43 2.75 -13.22 -5.63
N GLU A 44 1.81 -12.93 -6.54
CA GLU A 44 0.63 -12.10 -6.24
C GLU A 44 -0.25 -12.76 -5.17
N GLN A 45 -0.53 -14.07 -5.30
CA GLN A 45 -1.31 -14.81 -4.32
C GLN A 45 -0.61 -14.87 -2.95
N ALA A 46 0.71 -15.06 -2.92
CA ALA A 46 1.49 -15.03 -1.68
C ALA A 46 1.47 -13.64 -1.02
N ALA A 47 1.58 -12.58 -1.81
CA ALA A 47 1.47 -11.21 -1.32
C ALA A 47 0.06 -10.92 -0.78
N ALA A 48 -0.99 -11.34 -1.48
CA ALA A 48 -2.39 -11.20 -1.05
C ALA A 48 -2.65 -11.94 0.28
N ALA A 49 -2.14 -13.16 0.43
CA ALA A 49 -2.27 -13.91 1.67
C ALA A 49 -1.59 -13.17 2.85
N THR A 50 -0.35 -12.70 2.64
CA THR A 50 0.39 -11.94 3.66
C THR A 50 -0.36 -10.67 4.06
N LEU A 51 -0.92 -9.93 3.09
CA LEU A 51 -1.72 -8.74 3.34
C LEU A 51 -2.98 -9.05 4.16
N ALA A 52 -3.66 -10.16 3.85
CA ALA A 52 -4.86 -10.57 4.59
C ALA A 52 -4.54 -11.01 6.03
N GLU A 53 -3.43 -11.71 6.23
CA GLU A 53 -2.94 -12.09 7.57
C GLU A 53 -2.58 -10.86 8.40
N ASP A 54 -1.81 -9.93 7.83
CA ASP A 54 -1.43 -8.67 8.49
C ASP A 54 -2.67 -7.80 8.80
N ALA A 55 -3.66 -7.76 7.90
CA ALA A 55 -4.92 -7.04 8.11
C ALA A 55 -5.76 -7.66 9.23
N ALA A 56 -5.86 -8.99 9.29
CA ALA A 56 -6.61 -9.70 10.34
C ALA A 56 -6.00 -9.50 11.74
N GLY A 57 -4.68 -9.34 11.81
CA GLY A 57 -3.95 -9.05 13.05
C GLY A 57 -3.79 -7.56 13.37
N LEU A 58 -4.32 -6.67 12.53
CA LEU A 58 -4.09 -5.23 12.67
C LEU A 58 -4.88 -4.66 13.84
N THR A 59 -4.18 -3.97 14.73
CA THR A 59 -4.76 -3.22 15.85
C THR A 59 -4.12 -1.83 15.91
N PRO A 60 -4.72 -0.84 16.58
CA PRO A 60 -4.09 0.46 16.77
C PRO A 60 -2.69 0.37 17.42
N ARG A 61 -2.45 -0.66 18.24
CA ARG A 61 -1.17 -0.90 18.90
C ARG A 61 -0.12 -1.53 17.97
N SER A 62 -0.53 -2.42 17.07
CA SER A 62 0.37 -3.06 16.11
C SER A 62 0.62 -2.22 14.85
N GLN A 63 -0.27 -1.27 14.53
CA GLN A 63 -0.19 -0.42 13.35
C GLN A 63 1.21 0.20 13.06
N PRO A 64 1.92 0.85 14.00
CA PRO A 64 3.22 1.44 13.70
C PRO A 64 4.30 0.39 13.36
N ASP A 65 4.21 -0.80 13.96
CA ASP A 65 5.11 -1.91 13.66
C ASP A 65 4.80 -2.49 12.28
N THR A 66 3.52 -2.69 11.97
CA THR A 66 3.06 -3.11 10.64
C THR A 66 3.48 -2.13 9.56
N ILE A 67 3.37 -0.81 9.78
CA ILE A 67 3.89 0.22 8.86
C ILE A 67 5.39 0.05 8.65
N THR A 68 6.15 -0.17 9.72
CA THR A 68 7.60 -0.34 9.65
C THR A 68 7.99 -1.58 8.84
N ALA A 69 7.31 -2.71 9.05
CA ALA A 69 7.54 -3.95 8.32
C ALA A 69 7.25 -3.78 6.82
N TRP A 70 6.11 -3.17 6.48
CA TRP A 70 5.73 -2.92 5.08
C TRP A 70 6.64 -1.90 4.39
N ARG A 71 7.10 -0.87 5.12
CA ARG A 71 8.11 0.06 4.62
C ARG A 71 9.38 -0.68 4.21
N ILE A 72 9.89 -1.59 5.04
CA ILE A 72 11.10 -2.36 4.73
C ILE A 72 10.88 -3.24 3.49
N ARG A 73 9.76 -3.95 3.41
CA ARG A 73 9.39 -4.78 2.23
C ARG A 73 9.33 -3.94 0.94
N LEU A 74 8.71 -2.77 0.99
CA LEU A 74 8.61 -1.87 -0.16
C LEU A 74 9.98 -1.28 -0.56
N GLN A 75 10.84 -0.97 0.40
CA GLN A 75 12.21 -0.54 0.12
C GLN A 75 13.03 -1.65 -0.55
N ASP A 76 12.84 -2.90 -0.13
CA ASP A 76 13.49 -4.06 -0.75
C ASP A 76 12.99 -4.26 -2.19
N LEU A 77 11.67 -4.17 -2.40
CA LEU A 77 11.06 -4.19 -3.74
C LEU A 77 11.65 -3.12 -4.65
N LEU A 78 11.70 -1.86 -4.20
CA LEU A 78 12.21 -0.75 -5.00
C LEU A 78 13.72 -0.86 -5.28
N ARG A 79 14.47 -1.52 -4.39
CA ARG A 79 15.89 -1.80 -4.60
C ARG A 79 16.11 -2.89 -5.64
N ALA A 80 15.34 -3.97 -5.58
CA ALA A 80 15.39 -5.07 -6.55
C ALA A 80 14.82 -4.66 -7.91
N HIS A 81 13.79 -3.82 -7.91
CA HIS A 81 13.01 -3.42 -9.07
C HIS A 81 12.70 -1.91 -9.04
N PRO A 82 13.65 -1.04 -9.44
CA PRO A 82 13.42 0.40 -9.45
C PRO A 82 12.25 0.82 -10.36
N GLY A 83 11.95 0.04 -11.40
CA GLY A 83 10.77 0.24 -12.26
C GLY A 83 9.42 0.03 -11.56
N ALA A 84 9.39 -0.49 -10.32
CA ALA A 84 8.20 -0.54 -9.50
C ALA A 84 7.83 0.83 -8.89
N ALA A 85 8.75 1.81 -8.90
CA ALA A 85 8.50 3.14 -8.35
C ALA A 85 7.35 3.87 -9.07
N GLU A 86 7.28 3.77 -10.40
CA GLU A 86 6.22 4.41 -11.19
C GLU A 86 4.84 3.82 -10.89
N ASP A 87 4.76 2.51 -10.78
CA ASP A 87 3.52 1.79 -10.47
C ASP A 87 3.04 2.13 -9.04
N LEU A 88 3.99 2.22 -8.09
CA LEU A 88 3.72 2.64 -6.72
C LEU A 88 3.27 4.11 -6.63
N ARG A 89 3.87 5.02 -7.41
CA ARG A 89 3.43 6.42 -7.52
C ARG A 89 2.02 6.53 -8.09
N ALA A 90 1.72 5.79 -9.16
CA ALA A 90 0.41 5.78 -9.77
C ALA A 90 -0.68 5.29 -8.80
N LEU A 91 -0.36 4.25 -8.00
CA LEU A 91 -1.25 3.73 -6.97
C LEU A 91 -1.55 4.79 -5.89
N LEU A 92 -0.53 5.53 -5.44
CA LEU A 92 -0.70 6.57 -4.42
C LEU A 92 -1.46 7.80 -4.94
N ALA A 93 -1.21 8.23 -6.17
CA ALA A 93 -1.93 9.36 -6.78
C ALA A 93 -3.45 9.11 -6.83
N HIS A 94 -3.86 7.86 -7.05
CA HIS A 94 -5.27 7.47 -7.05
C HIS A 94 -5.94 7.59 -5.65
N ASP A 95 -5.17 7.56 -4.56
CA ASP A 95 -5.68 7.79 -3.20
C ASP A 95 -5.94 9.26 -2.92
N GLU A 96 -5.05 10.13 -3.39
CA GLU A 96 -5.15 11.58 -3.20
C GLU A 96 -6.40 12.11 -3.92
N THR A 97 -6.60 11.73 -5.19
CA THR A 97 -7.78 12.14 -5.98
C THR A 97 -9.10 11.55 -5.47
N GLY A 98 -9.08 10.32 -4.94
CA GLY A 98 -10.28 9.68 -4.36
C GLY A 98 -10.72 10.27 -3.01
N ARG A 99 -9.81 10.90 -2.28
CA ARG A 99 -10.10 11.59 -1.01
C ARG A 99 -10.71 12.98 -1.28
N GLU A 100 -10.20 13.70 -2.28
CA GLU A 100 -10.71 15.02 -2.69
C GLU A 100 -12.15 14.98 -3.23
N GLY A 101 -12.54 13.90 -3.92
CA GLY A 101 -13.92 13.72 -4.41
C GLY A 101 -14.98 13.56 -3.31
N ARG A 102 -14.64 12.94 -2.17
CA ARG A 102 -15.58 12.74 -1.05
C ARG A 102 -15.80 14.00 -0.20
N ASP A 103 -14.80 14.88 -0.14
CA ASP A 103 -14.87 16.17 0.57
C ASP A 103 -15.76 17.21 -0.15
N LEU A 104 -15.90 17.11 -1.47
CA LEU A 104 -16.76 17.98 -2.27
C LEU A 104 -18.25 17.59 -2.20
N GLU A 105 -18.55 16.32 -1.95
CA GLU A 105 -19.92 15.81 -1.83
C GLU A 105 -20.51 16.09 -0.44
N SER A 106 -19.70 16.01 0.62
CA SER A 106 -20.11 16.35 2.00
C SER A 106 -20.43 17.83 2.23
N ARG A 107 -20.03 18.72 1.32
CA ARG A 107 -20.30 20.17 1.39
C ARG A 107 -21.58 20.60 0.69
N GLN A 108 -22.25 19.68 -0.03
CA GLN A 108 -23.47 19.97 -0.81
C GLN A 108 -24.73 19.29 -0.25
N SER A 109 -24.65 18.63 0.91
CA SER A 109 -25.80 18.04 1.62
C SER A 109 -26.24 18.87 2.82
#